data_AF-A0A380WCG8-F1
#
_entry.id   AF-A0A380WCG8-F1
#
_cell.length_a   1.000
_cell.length_b   1.000
_cell.length_c   1.000
_cell.angle_alpha   90.00
_cell.angle_beta   90.00
_cell.angle_gamma   90.00
#
_symmetry.space_group_name_H-M   'P 1'
#
loop_
_entity.id
_entity.type
_entity.pdbx_description
1 polymer ?
#
loop_
_entity_poly.entity_id
_entity_poly.type
_entity_poly.pdbx_seq_one_letter_code
_entity_poly.pdbx_strand_id
1 'polypeptide(L)'
;MKKILLSTVALIGLASFARADEPAVWRGATMLECSPTSFKPEPQVLDKDPVYKILISVDVDSKMNVKGMIVEYYTAFGRAYTRTQQYDGIRFVTDTDKNVKFLKWAGMYKKSEDVGMVGFIFFDDGHWNYSEKIENLKTGEKKWMYAFCHDAGGN
;
A
#
# COMPACT_ATOMS: atom_id res chain seq x y z
N MET A 1 -14.84 71.74 -10.65
CA MET A 1 -14.62 70.40 -11.24
C MET A 1 -13.93 69.52 -10.20
N LYS A 2 -14.66 68.62 -9.55
CA LYS A 2 -14.11 67.66 -8.57
C LYS A 2 -14.50 66.25 -9.05
N LYS A 3 -13.50 65.44 -9.36
CA LYS A 3 -13.63 64.08 -9.91
C LYS A 3 -14.10 63.13 -8.80
N ILE A 4 -15.11 62.34 -9.12
CA ILE A 4 -15.60 61.22 -8.30
C ILE A 4 -14.59 60.07 -8.48
N LEU A 5 -14.00 59.59 -7.39
CA LEU A 5 -13.28 58.30 -7.37
C LEU A 5 -14.23 57.25 -6.79
N LEU A 6 -14.68 56.32 -7.64
CA LEU A 6 -15.24 55.04 -7.18
C LEU A 6 -14.08 54.18 -6.68
N SER A 7 -14.04 53.90 -5.37
CA SER A 7 -13.16 52.88 -4.81
C SER A 7 -13.86 51.53 -4.86
N THR A 8 -13.44 50.70 -5.80
CA THR A 8 -13.76 49.28 -5.89
C THR A 8 -13.11 48.56 -4.70
N VAL A 9 -13.91 48.06 -3.76
CA VAL A 9 -13.41 47.14 -2.73
C VAL A 9 -13.26 45.77 -3.39
N ALA A 10 -12.03 45.43 -3.78
CA ALA A 10 -11.68 44.09 -4.21
C ALA A 10 -11.70 43.17 -2.98
N LEU A 11 -12.65 42.24 -2.94
CA LEU A 11 -12.62 41.10 -2.02
C LEU A 11 -11.38 40.26 -2.36
N ILE A 12 -10.32 40.40 -1.56
CA ILE A 12 -9.18 39.47 -1.61
C ILE A 12 -9.69 38.17 -0.99
N GLY A 13 -10.16 37.27 -1.84
CA GLY A 13 -10.43 35.90 -1.46
C GLY A 13 -9.15 35.30 -0.87
N LEU A 14 -9.24 34.84 0.38
CA LEU A 14 -8.25 33.98 1.00
C LEU A 14 -8.14 32.71 0.14
N ALA A 15 -7.24 32.72 -0.83
CA ALA A 15 -6.75 31.50 -1.45
C ALA A 15 -6.05 30.73 -0.34
N SER A 16 -6.79 29.82 0.30
CA SER A 16 -6.20 28.75 1.08
C SER A 16 -5.32 27.99 0.11
N PHE A 17 -4.03 28.25 0.15
CA PHE A 17 -3.04 27.39 -0.48
C PHE A 17 -3.20 26.04 0.18
N ALA A 18 -3.93 25.13 -0.48
CA ALA A 18 -3.82 23.71 -0.20
C ALA A 18 -2.32 23.43 -0.23
N ARG A 19 -1.80 22.99 0.91
CA ARG A 19 -0.42 22.54 1.05
C ARG A 19 -0.28 21.45 -0.02
N ALA A 20 0.57 21.67 -1.01
CA ALA A 20 0.92 20.60 -1.94
C ALA A 20 1.52 19.51 -1.06
N ASP A 21 0.80 18.40 -0.90
CA ASP A 21 1.24 17.27 -0.10
C ASP A 21 2.64 16.88 -0.61
N GLU A 22 3.64 16.95 0.27
CA GLU A 22 4.97 16.47 -0.07
C GLU A 22 4.82 15.03 -0.60
N PRO A 23 5.54 14.65 -1.67
CA PRO A 23 5.41 13.32 -2.22
C PRO A 23 5.56 12.29 -1.09
N ALA A 24 4.65 11.32 -1.01
CA ALA A 24 4.77 10.25 -0.04
C ALA A 24 6.11 9.52 -0.29
N VAL A 25 7.07 9.73 0.60
CA VAL A 25 8.38 9.08 0.58
C VAL A 25 8.41 8.18 1.81
N TRP A 26 8.73 6.89 1.62
CA TRP A 26 9.07 6.04 2.77
C TRP A 26 10.27 6.67 3.48
N ARG A 27 10.10 7.16 4.70
CA ARG A 27 11.19 7.66 5.55
C ARG A 27 11.11 6.91 6.87
N GLY A 28 12.01 5.95 7.07
CA GLY A 28 12.01 5.11 8.27
C GLY A 28 10.84 4.11 8.31
N ALA A 29 10.27 3.90 9.49
CA ALA A 29 9.16 2.97 9.67
C ALA A 29 7.84 3.62 9.23
N THR A 30 7.18 3.05 8.23
CA THR A 30 5.87 3.52 7.76
C THR A 30 4.84 2.42 7.94
N MET A 31 3.65 2.82 8.37
CA MET A 31 2.50 1.93 8.54
C MET A 31 1.39 2.33 7.57
N LEU A 32 0.87 1.36 6.84
CA LEU A 32 -0.28 1.53 5.96
C LEU A 32 -1.41 0.67 6.47
N GLU A 33 -2.60 1.25 6.53
CA GLU A 33 -3.84 0.49 6.65
C GLU A 33 -4.51 0.44 5.29
N CYS A 34 -4.91 -0.75 4.85
CA CYS A 34 -5.51 -0.96 3.54
C CYS A 34 -6.85 -1.70 3.63
N SER A 35 -7.76 -1.35 2.72
CA SER A 35 -9.06 -2.00 2.54
C SER A 35 -9.12 -2.71 1.19
N PRO A 36 -9.27 -4.04 1.14
CA PRO A 36 -9.42 -4.77 -0.12
C PRO A 36 -10.64 -4.31 -0.91
N THR A 37 -10.46 -4.05 -2.21
CA THR A 37 -11.53 -3.56 -3.11
C THR A 37 -11.84 -4.49 -4.28
N SER A 38 -10.94 -5.41 -4.61
CA SER A 38 -11.25 -6.46 -5.58
C SER A 38 -10.44 -7.72 -5.34
N PHE A 39 -11.08 -8.85 -5.67
CA PHE A 39 -10.44 -10.16 -5.78
C PHE A 39 -10.70 -10.69 -7.18
N LYS A 40 -9.66 -11.16 -7.88
CA LYS A 40 -9.79 -11.74 -9.22
C LYS A 40 -9.08 -13.08 -9.30
N PRO A 41 -9.80 -14.21 -9.46
CA PRO A 41 -11.25 -14.37 -9.24
C PRO A 41 -11.67 -14.15 -7.77
N GLU A 42 -12.98 -14.04 -7.49
CA GLU A 42 -13.59 -13.84 -6.15
C GLU A 42 -13.01 -14.77 -5.04
N PRO A 43 -13.04 -14.36 -3.75
CA PRO A 43 -12.28 -15.00 -2.66
C PRO A 43 -12.90 -16.35 -2.21
N GLN A 44 -12.24 -17.44 -1.78
CA GLN A 44 -10.86 -17.96 -1.75
C GLN A 44 -10.91 -19.50 -1.49
N VAL A 45 -9.84 -20.25 -1.78
CA VAL A 45 -9.62 -21.63 -1.25
C VAL A 45 -8.66 -21.65 -0.05
N LEU A 46 -7.73 -20.69 0.08
CA LEU A 46 -6.74 -20.63 1.17
C LEU A 46 -7.26 -19.87 2.40
N ASP A 47 -7.82 -18.68 2.22
CA ASP A 47 -8.43 -17.87 3.27
C ASP A 47 -9.95 -17.83 3.04
N LYS A 48 -10.66 -18.89 3.42
CA LYS A 48 -12.13 -19.05 3.31
C LYS A 48 -12.96 -17.94 3.99
N ASP A 49 -12.29 -17.03 4.66
CA ASP A 49 -12.85 -15.96 5.45
C ASP A 49 -12.35 -14.64 4.83
N PRO A 50 -13.24 -13.83 4.27
CA PRO A 50 -12.87 -12.63 3.52
C PRO A 50 -12.00 -11.69 4.36
N VAL A 51 -10.91 -11.22 3.76
CA VAL A 51 -10.07 -10.17 4.34
C VAL A 51 -10.79 -8.83 4.19
N TYR A 52 -10.99 -8.10 5.28
CA TYR A 52 -11.61 -6.77 5.25
C TYR A 52 -10.63 -5.64 5.54
N LYS A 53 -9.49 -5.95 6.20
CA LYS A 53 -8.45 -4.98 6.52
C LYS A 53 -7.07 -5.63 6.44
N ILE A 54 -6.11 -4.85 5.98
CA ILE A 54 -4.70 -5.22 5.92
C ILE A 54 -3.89 -4.14 6.62
N LEU A 55 -2.98 -4.53 7.51
CA LEU A 55 -1.97 -3.62 8.06
C LEU A 55 -0.61 -3.99 7.47
N ILE A 56 0.10 -3.00 6.97
CA ILE A 56 1.42 -3.17 6.40
C ILE A 56 2.40 -2.30 7.16
N SER A 57 3.47 -2.90 7.66
CA SER A 57 4.58 -2.18 8.27
C SER A 57 5.83 -2.50 7.48
N VAL A 58 6.56 -1.48 7.04
CA VAL A 58 7.87 -1.64 6.39
C VAL A 58 8.89 -0.83 7.16
N ASP A 59 10.04 -1.45 7.39
CA ASP A 59 11.24 -0.80 7.93
C ASP A 59 12.27 -0.70 6.81
N VAL A 60 12.69 0.54 6.49
CA VAL A 60 13.71 0.84 5.48
C VAL A 60 14.90 1.56 6.11
N ASP A 61 16.11 1.18 5.73
CA ASP A 61 17.31 1.89 6.17
C ASP A 61 17.53 3.21 5.41
N SER A 62 18.56 3.96 5.84
CA SER A 62 18.95 5.23 5.22
C SER A 62 19.37 5.13 3.76
N LYS A 63 19.56 3.91 3.22
CA LYS A 63 19.88 3.63 1.83
C LYS A 63 18.67 3.03 1.09
N MET A 64 17.47 3.12 1.68
CA MET A 64 16.22 2.59 1.15
C MET A 64 16.19 1.06 0.99
N ASN A 65 17.04 0.32 1.71
CA ASN A 65 16.93 -1.14 1.74
C ASN A 65 15.89 -1.54 2.78
N VAL A 66 14.98 -2.43 2.39
CA VAL A 66 13.98 -3.04 3.30
C VAL A 66 14.70 -3.95 4.29
N LYS A 67 14.62 -3.62 5.59
CA LYS A 67 15.11 -4.46 6.69
C LYS A 67 14.08 -5.50 7.13
N GLY A 68 12.82 -5.11 7.06
CA GLY A 68 11.71 -5.96 7.44
C GLY A 68 10.41 -5.45 6.88
N MET A 69 9.47 -6.38 6.69
CA MET A 69 8.10 -6.05 6.36
C MET A 69 7.16 -7.06 6.99
N ILE A 70 6.08 -6.54 7.56
CA ILE A 70 4.99 -7.31 8.10
C ILE A 70 3.74 -6.92 7.32
N VAL A 71 2.99 -7.92 6.87
CA VAL A 71 1.66 -7.75 6.29
C VAL A 71 0.72 -8.57 7.13
N GLU A 72 -0.22 -7.93 7.83
CA GLU A 72 -1.21 -8.58 8.67
C GLU A 72 -2.58 -8.51 8.02
N TYR A 73 -3.26 -9.65 7.93
CA TYR A 73 -4.63 -9.73 7.42
C TYR A 73 -5.60 -9.87 8.57
N TYR A 74 -6.68 -9.10 8.50
CA TYR A 74 -7.83 -9.18 9.39
C TYR A 74 -9.04 -9.61 8.59
N THR A 75 -9.71 -10.65 9.05
CA THR A 75 -10.79 -11.31 8.31
C THR A 75 -12.15 -11.11 8.96
N ALA A 76 -13.22 -11.25 8.18
CA ALA A 76 -14.58 -10.98 8.60
C ALA A 76 -15.04 -11.85 9.78
N PHE A 77 -14.52 -13.08 9.93
CA PHE A 77 -14.80 -13.95 11.08
C PHE A 77 -13.83 -13.75 12.26
N GLY A 78 -13.09 -12.63 12.27
CA GLY A 78 -12.29 -12.19 13.42
C GLY A 78 -10.92 -12.84 13.53
N ARG A 79 -10.41 -13.48 12.47
CA ARG A 79 -9.04 -14.01 12.47
C ARG A 79 -8.06 -12.92 12.06
N ALA A 80 -6.90 -12.94 12.70
CA ALA A 80 -5.75 -12.14 12.32
C ALA A 80 -4.56 -13.07 12.05
N TYR A 81 -3.83 -12.83 10.96
CA TYR A 81 -2.61 -13.59 10.67
C TYR A 81 -1.59 -12.77 9.89
N THR A 82 -0.32 -13.06 10.13
CA THR A 82 0.79 -12.43 9.42
C THR A 82 1.02 -13.13 8.09
N ARG A 83 0.62 -12.48 7.01
CA ARG A 83 0.74 -12.95 5.63
C ARG A 83 2.19 -13.23 5.25
N THR A 84 3.13 -12.36 5.60
CA THR A 84 4.56 -12.58 5.30
C THR A 84 5.10 -13.85 5.96
N GLN A 85 4.65 -14.19 7.18
CA GLN A 85 5.10 -15.40 7.88
C GLN A 85 4.60 -16.70 7.25
N GLN A 86 3.63 -16.65 6.32
CA GLN A 86 3.14 -17.82 5.59
C GLN A 86 4.07 -18.22 4.44
N TYR A 87 5.05 -17.38 4.09
CA TYR A 87 5.94 -17.58 2.95
C TYR A 87 7.41 -17.63 3.40
N ASP A 88 8.20 -18.44 2.68
CA ASP A 88 9.65 -18.55 2.79
C ASP A 88 10.36 -17.82 1.66
N GLY A 89 11.66 -17.59 1.87
CA GLY A 89 12.54 -17.02 0.85
C GLY A 89 12.13 -15.61 0.42
N ILE A 90 11.60 -14.80 1.36
CA ILE A 90 11.10 -13.47 1.07
C ILE A 90 12.20 -12.60 0.47
N ARG A 91 11.90 -12.00 -0.69
CA ARG A 91 12.76 -11.03 -1.36
C ARG A 91 12.04 -9.71 -1.51
N PHE A 92 12.79 -8.62 -1.39
CA PHE A 92 12.30 -7.26 -1.55
C PHE A 92 12.98 -6.59 -2.73
N VAL A 93 12.21 -5.78 -3.47
CA VAL A 93 12.71 -4.91 -4.53
C VAL A 93 12.01 -3.57 -4.38
N THR A 94 12.77 -2.52 -4.15
CA THR A 94 12.27 -1.14 -4.13
C THR A 94 12.65 -0.43 -5.42
N ASP A 95 11.98 0.67 -5.73
CA ASP A 95 12.54 1.62 -6.70
C ASP A 95 13.88 2.16 -6.17
N THR A 96 14.85 2.34 -7.05
CA THR A 96 16.16 2.92 -6.72
C THR A 96 16.14 4.45 -6.72
N ASP A 97 15.03 5.05 -7.18
CA ASP A 97 14.85 6.49 -7.12
C ASP A 97 14.61 6.98 -5.68
N LYS A 98 15.06 8.20 -5.41
CA LYS A 98 15.09 8.84 -4.07
C LYS A 98 13.71 8.99 -3.41
N ASN A 99 12.63 8.72 -4.14
CA ASN A 99 11.27 8.67 -3.65
C ASN A 99 10.77 7.25 -3.87
N VAL A 100 11.00 6.34 -2.92
CA VAL A 100 10.43 4.99 -3.01
C VAL A 100 8.92 5.17 -3.07
N LYS A 101 8.34 5.03 -4.25
CA LYS A 101 6.89 5.00 -4.47
C LYS A 101 6.44 3.59 -4.76
N PHE A 102 7.34 2.62 -4.63
CA PHE A 102 7.13 1.24 -5.01
C PHE A 102 8.00 0.30 -4.19
N LEU A 103 7.36 -0.72 -3.61
CA LEU A 103 8.00 -1.86 -2.99
C LEU A 103 7.31 -3.12 -3.50
N LYS A 104 8.11 -4.03 -4.06
CA LYS A 104 7.70 -5.38 -4.41
C LYS A 104 8.29 -6.36 -3.41
N TRP A 105 7.49 -7.32 -3.00
CA TRP A 105 7.96 -8.48 -2.25
C TRP A 105 7.45 -9.77 -2.88
N ALA A 106 8.19 -10.86 -2.68
CA ALA A 106 7.78 -12.15 -3.18
C ALA A 106 8.28 -13.27 -2.25
N GLY A 107 7.56 -14.37 -2.21
CA GLY A 107 7.93 -15.55 -1.43
C GLY A 107 7.20 -16.82 -1.89
N MET A 108 7.64 -17.95 -1.37
CA MET A 108 7.09 -19.29 -1.65
C MET A 108 6.28 -19.78 -0.46
N TYR A 109 5.10 -20.33 -0.69
CA TYR A 109 4.21 -20.71 0.41
C TYR A 109 4.77 -21.88 1.20
N LYS A 110 4.86 -21.74 2.52
CA LYS A 110 5.50 -22.74 3.40
C LYS A 110 4.88 -24.13 3.32
N LYS A 111 3.57 -24.21 3.06
CA LYS A 111 2.85 -25.49 3.02
C LYS A 111 2.86 -26.15 1.64
N SER A 112 3.29 -25.44 0.60
CA SER A 112 3.35 -25.95 -0.76
C SER A 112 4.28 -25.13 -1.62
N GLU A 113 5.37 -25.75 -2.08
CA GLU A 113 6.33 -25.15 -3.01
C GLU A 113 5.73 -24.83 -4.38
N ASP A 114 4.53 -25.32 -4.67
CA ASP A 114 3.81 -25.02 -5.90
C ASP A 114 3.10 -23.67 -5.86
N VAL A 115 3.09 -22.97 -4.72
CA VAL A 115 2.37 -21.71 -4.56
C VAL A 115 3.35 -20.58 -4.32
N GLY A 116 3.47 -19.69 -5.30
CA GLY A 116 4.22 -18.45 -5.20
C GLY A 116 3.31 -17.26 -4.88
N MET A 117 3.89 -16.23 -4.27
CA MET A 117 3.20 -14.96 -4.01
C MET A 117 4.10 -13.79 -4.38
N VAL A 118 3.47 -12.74 -4.91
CA VAL A 118 4.10 -11.45 -5.17
C VAL A 118 3.17 -10.35 -4.66
N GLY A 119 3.65 -9.54 -3.72
CA GLY A 119 2.96 -8.34 -3.24
C GLY A 119 3.62 -7.07 -3.77
N PHE A 120 2.82 -6.04 -3.95
CA PHE A 120 3.23 -4.73 -4.42
C PHE A 120 2.59 -3.66 -3.53
N ILE A 121 3.40 -2.76 -3.03
CA ILE A 121 2.97 -1.53 -2.37
C ILE A 121 3.41 -0.40 -3.26
N PHE A 122 2.49 0.48 -3.65
CA PHE A 122 2.82 1.55 -4.59
C PHE A 122 1.97 2.80 -4.36
N PHE A 123 2.57 3.95 -4.62
CA PHE A 123 1.89 5.24 -4.56
C PHE A 123 1.45 5.63 -5.96
N ASP A 124 0.15 5.75 -6.16
CA ASP A 124 -0.47 6.10 -7.44
C ASP A 124 -1.67 7.01 -7.20
N ASP A 125 -1.85 8.00 -8.07
CA ASP A 125 -2.93 9.00 -8.01
C ASP A 125 -3.13 9.65 -6.63
N GLY A 126 -2.03 9.96 -5.91
CA GLY A 126 -2.10 10.60 -4.59
C GLY A 126 -2.40 9.64 -3.42
N HIS A 127 -2.51 8.34 -3.66
CA HIS A 127 -2.85 7.34 -2.65
C HIS A 127 -1.85 6.19 -2.60
N TRP A 128 -1.66 5.62 -1.41
CA TRP A 128 -1.00 4.33 -1.29
C TRP A 128 -1.94 3.21 -1.71
N ASN A 129 -1.39 2.20 -2.36
CA ASN A 129 -2.12 1.04 -2.83
C ASN A 129 -1.34 -0.21 -2.47
N TYR A 130 -2.07 -1.30 -2.26
CA TYR A 130 -1.52 -2.63 -2.10
C TYR A 130 -2.16 -3.57 -3.10
N SER A 131 -1.36 -4.38 -3.78
CA SER A 131 -1.88 -5.53 -4.51
C SER A 131 -1.07 -6.78 -4.22
N GLU A 132 -1.70 -7.93 -4.28
CA GLU A 132 -0.99 -9.20 -4.30
C GLU A 132 -1.46 -10.09 -5.44
N LYS A 133 -0.53 -10.92 -5.90
CA LYS A 133 -0.77 -12.04 -6.79
C LYS A 133 -0.34 -13.33 -6.10
N ILE A 134 -1.21 -14.31 -6.06
CA ILE A 134 -0.89 -15.70 -5.71
C ILE A 134 -0.94 -16.52 -6.98
N GLU A 135 0.06 -17.35 -7.20
CA GLU A 135 0.17 -18.17 -8.40
C GLU A 135 0.47 -19.62 -8.02
N ASN A 136 -0.35 -20.54 -8.52
CA ASN A 136 -0.01 -21.95 -8.53
C ASN A 136 0.92 -22.22 -9.72
N LEU A 137 2.18 -22.54 -9.43
CA LEU A 137 3.24 -22.75 -10.41
C LEU A 137 3.08 -24.04 -11.23
N LYS A 138 2.30 -25.02 -10.75
CA LYS A 138 1.99 -26.24 -11.51
C LYS A 138 0.87 -26.02 -12.52
N THR A 139 -0.19 -25.33 -12.12
CA THR A 139 -1.40 -25.15 -12.96
C THR A 139 -1.40 -23.82 -13.72
N GLY A 140 -0.53 -22.87 -13.35
CA GLY A 140 -0.54 -21.51 -13.87
C GLY A 140 -1.72 -20.66 -13.38
N GLU A 141 -2.54 -21.19 -12.46
CA GLU A 141 -3.68 -20.47 -11.89
C GLU A 141 -3.19 -19.26 -11.11
N LYS A 142 -3.73 -18.08 -11.43
CA LYS A 142 -3.37 -16.80 -10.81
C LYS A 142 -4.56 -16.19 -10.12
N LYS A 143 -4.33 -15.63 -8.94
CA LYS A 143 -5.32 -14.92 -8.15
C LYS A 143 -4.75 -13.59 -7.72
N TRP A 144 -5.59 -12.58 -7.72
CA TRP A 144 -5.21 -11.20 -7.43
C TRP A 144 -6.08 -10.62 -6.35
N MET A 145 -5.49 -9.76 -5.53
CA MET A 145 -6.21 -8.86 -4.66
C MET A 145 -5.66 -7.46 -4.85
N TYR A 146 -6.54 -6.47 -4.80
CA TYR A 146 -6.20 -5.05 -4.79
C TYR A 146 -6.81 -4.40 -3.56
N ALA A 147 -6.10 -3.45 -2.95
CA ALA A 147 -6.55 -2.68 -1.81
C ALA A 147 -6.08 -1.22 -1.92
N PHE A 148 -6.95 -0.28 -1.54
CA PHE A 148 -6.57 1.11 -1.31
C PHE A 148 -6.05 1.26 0.12
N CYS A 149 -5.02 2.08 0.29
CA CYS A 149 -4.37 2.29 1.57
C CYS A 149 -4.35 3.77 1.97
N HIS A 150 -4.29 4.00 3.27
CA HIS A 150 -3.99 5.30 3.86
C HIS A 150 -2.84 5.16 4.86
N ASP A 151 -2.12 6.26 5.07
CA ASP A 151 -1.07 6.31 6.09
C ASP A 151 -1.72 6.19 7.46
N ALA A 152 -1.35 5.14 8.21
CA ALA A 152 -1.86 4.88 9.54
C ALA A 152 -1.01 5.55 10.65
N GLY A 153 0.00 6.33 10.24
CA GLY A 153 0.99 6.94 11.11
C GLY A 153 2.17 6.00 11.38
N GLY A 154 3.38 6.52 11.20
CA GLY A 154 4.64 5.96 11.70
C GLY A 154 5.43 7.09 12.35
N ASN A 155 5.96 6.87 13.56
CA ASN A 155 6.67 7.88 14.33
C ASN A 155 7.93 8.40 13.61
#